data_AF-A0A2V7YC19-F1
#
_entry.id   AF-A0A2V7YC19-F1
#
_cell.length_a   1.000
_cell.length_b   1.000
_cell.length_c   1.000
_cell.angle_alpha   90.00
_cell.angle_beta   90.00
_cell.angle_gamma   90.00
#
_symmetry.space_group_name_H-M   'P 1'
#
loop_
_entity.id
_entity.type
_entity.pdbx_description
1 polymer ?
#
loop_
_entity_poly.entity_id
_entity_poly.type
_entity_poly.pdbx_seq_one_letter_code
_entity_poly.pdbx_strand_id
1 'polypeptide(L)'
;MAEEHDPPSRRAPWTTGPQGPAADGWLALSDDDLLFRIQRLAADHREDDRLMEVVRSPRHFFVRQEAAKRIRDRERLKDHSGDRHIGQILVRAMTRREDAAYLESLVRESRHVEVKKAAEAQLALLAQAED
;
A
#
# COMPACT_ATOMS: atom_id res chain seq x y z
N MET A 1 4.36 21.95 -49.84
CA MET A 1 5.30 21.98 -48.70
C MET A 1 4.53 21.48 -47.50
N ALA A 2 4.92 20.32 -46.97
CA ALA A 2 4.26 19.71 -45.81
C ALA A 2 4.94 20.26 -44.55
N GLU A 3 4.17 20.91 -43.67
CA GLU A 3 4.63 21.30 -42.34
C GLU A 3 4.42 20.12 -41.39
N GLU A 4 5.53 19.53 -40.92
CA GLU A 4 5.56 18.52 -39.86
C GLU A 4 5.02 19.13 -38.55
N HIS A 5 3.89 18.58 -38.07
CA HIS A 5 3.42 18.79 -36.71
C HIS A 5 4.23 17.88 -35.76
N ASP A 6 5.17 18.47 -35.02
CA ASP A 6 5.89 17.80 -33.94
C ASP A 6 4.96 17.66 -32.72
N PRO A 7 4.66 16.46 -32.20
CA PRO A 7 3.75 16.29 -31.07
C PRO A 7 4.39 16.74 -29.74
N PRO A 8 3.64 17.34 -28.81
CA PRO A 8 4.19 17.86 -27.57
C PRO A 8 4.78 16.74 -26.70
N SER A 9 6.06 16.91 -26.39
CA SER A 9 6.86 16.03 -25.53
C SER A 9 6.22 15.87 -24.14
N ARG A 10 5.86 14.64 -23.76
CA ARG A 10 5.24 14.28 -22.46
C ARG A 10 6.24 14.25 -21.30
N ARG A 11 7.23 15.14 -21.27
CA ARG A 11 8.11 15.30 -20.12
C ARG A 11 7.61 16.46 -19.28
N ALA A 12 7.15 16.12 -18.07
CA ALA A 12 6.83 17.14 -17.07
C ALA A 12 8.05 18.06 -16.89
N PRO A 13 7.87 19.39 -16.92
CA PRO A 13 8.98 20.32 -16.75
C PRO A 13 9.57 20.17 -15.36
N TRP A 14 10.91 20.13 -15.28
CA TRP A 14 11.62 20.18 -14.00
C TRP A 14 11.25 21.46 -13.25
N THR A 15 10.69 21.31 -12.06
CA THR A 15 10.44 22.41 -11.13
C THR A 15 11.66 22.59 -10.22
N THR A 16 12.40 23.67 -10.42
CA THR A 16 13.38 24.17 -9.44
C THR A 16 12.71 25.26 -8.60
N GLY A 17 12.42 24.94 -7.34
CA GLY A 17 11.84 25.86 -6.37
C GLY A 17 11.58 25.12 -5.05
N PRO A 18 11.54 25.81 -3.89
CA PRO A 18 11.26 25.16 -2.63
C PRO A 18 9.87 24.53 -2.74
N GLN A 19 9.78 23.23 -2.44
CA GLN A 19 8.52 22.51 -2.43
C GLN A 19 7.51 23.24 -1.54
N GLY A 20 6.22 23.12 -1.86
CA GLY A 20 5.10 23.72 -1.14
C GLY A 20 5.15 23.47 0.39
N PRO A 21 4.18 24.02 1.16
CA PRO A 21 4.27 24.14 2.62
C PRO A 21 4.91 22.88 3.22
N ALA A 22 6.06 23.07 3.87
CA ALA A 22 6.91 21.98 4.35
C ALA A 22 6.02 20.92 4.97
N ALA A 23 6.02 19.72 4.38
CA ALA A 23 5.24 18.64 4.93
C ALA A 23 5.68 18.46 6.38
N ASP A 24 4.81 18.71 7.35
CA ASP A 24 5.13 18.48 8.74
C ASP A 24 5.09 16.97 9.04
N GLY A 25 5.94 16.50 9.96
CA GLY A 25 5.93 15.11 10.40
C GLY A 25 6.67 14.14 9.45
N TRP A 26 6.19 12.90 9.34
CA TRP A 26 6.92 11.83 8.64
C TRP A 26 7.04 12.06 7.14
N LEU A 27 6.07 12.75 6.54
CA LEU A 27 6.09 13.07 5.11
C LEU A 27 7.08 14.21 4.78
N ALA A 28 7.75 14.81 5.77
CA ALA A 28 8.90 15.70 5.56
C ALA A 28 10.17 14.94 5.20
N LEU A 29 10.27 13.68 5.66
CA LEU A 29 11.50 12.90 5.61
C LEU A 29 11.84 12.48 4.18
N SER A 30 13.11 12.25 3.91
CA SER A 30 13.53 11.53 2.70
C SER A 30 12.96 10.10 2.72
N ASP A 31 12.91 9.43 1.56
CA ASP A 31 12.43 8.04 1.50
C ASP A 31 13.30 7.10 2.37
N ASP A 32 14.61 7.34 2.42
CA ASP A 32 15.54 6.56 3.24
C ASP A 32 15.34 6.80 4.74
N ASP A 33 15.21 8.06 5.16
CA ASP A 33 14.97 8.41 6.56
C ASP A 33 13.60 7.92 7.04
N LEU A 34 12.59 8.03 6.18
CA LEU A 34 11.25 7.53 6.43
C LEU A 34 11.25 6.00 6.58
N LEU A 35 11.93 5.29 5.68
CA LEU A 35 12.10 3.85 5.75
C LEU A 35 12.81 3.43 7.05
N PHE A 36 13.92 4.09 7.39
CA PHE A 36 14.64 3.84 8.64
C PHE A 36 13.73 4.05 9.85
N ARG A 37 12.93 5.13 9.85
CA ARG A 37 11.98 5.42 10.93
C ARG A 37 10.91 4.35 11.09
N ILE A 38 10.35 3.86 9.99
CA ILE A 38 9.34 2.78 9.95
C ILE A 38 9.96 1.48 10.48
N GLN A 39 11.15 1.12 10.01
CA GLN A 39 11.83 -0.12 10.39
C GLN A 39 12.20 -0.18 11.88
N ARG A 40 12.46 0.97 12.50
CA ARG A 40 12.80 1.07 13.92
C ARG A 40 11.61 1.15 14.88
N LEU A 41 10.38 1.10 14.37
CA LEU A 41 9.22 1.04 15.26
C LEU A 41 9.28 -0.22 16.13
N ALA A 42 9.04 -0.04 17.43
CA ALA A 42 8.82 -1.13 18.36
C ALA A 42 7.56 -1.90 17.98
N ALA A 43 7.48 -3.18 18.32
CA ALA A 43 6.35 -4.02 17.94
C ALA A 43 5.00 -3.50 18.46
N ASP A 44 4.99 -2.83 19.63
CA ASP A 44 3.83 -2.26 20.33
C ASP A 44 3.55 -0.78 20.03
N HIS A 45 4.09 -0.26 18.92
CA HIS A 45 3.86 1.12 18.51
C HIS A 45 2.36 1.46 18.35
N ARG A 46 2.03 2.76 18.48
CA ARG A 46 0.68 3.32 18.23
C ARG A 46 0.65 4.23 17.00
N GLU A 47 1.57 4.01 16.07
CA GLU A 47 1.82 4.90 14.91
C GLU A 47 0.98 4.57 13.67
N ASP A 48 -0.12 3.83 13.81
CA ASP A 48 -0.95 3.39 12.67
C ASP A 48 -1.48 4.58 11.86
N ASP A 49 -1.79 5.71 12.49
CA ASP A 49 -2.21 6.93 11.79
C ASP A 49 -1.13 7.47 10.86
N ARG A 50 0.10 7.60 11.37
CA ARG A 50 1.25 8.06 10.57
C ARG A 50 1.62 7.05 9.49
N LEU A 51 1.52 5.75 9.78
CA LEU A 51 1.74 4.71 8.77
C LEU A 51 0.70 4.78 7.65
N MET A 52 -0.57 5.05 7.99
CA MET A 52 -1.62 5.24 6.99
C MET A 52 -1.42 6.49 6.14
N GLU A 53 -0.88 7.57 6.69
CA GLU A 53 -0.47 8.75 5.90
C GLU A 53 0.58 8.35 4.85
N VAL A 54 1.59 7.56 5.23
CA VAL A 54 2.60 7.05 4.31
C VAL A 54 1.98 6.13 3.25
N VAL A 55 1.10 5.22 3.63
CA VAL A 55 0.40 4.31 2.70
C VAL A 55 -0.42 5.06 1.65
N ARG A 56 -1.04 6.19 2.03
CA ARG A 56 -1.88 7.03 1.14
C ARG A 56 -1.07 8.00 0.28
N SER A 57 0.19 8.23 0.63
CA SER A 57 1.04 9.21 -0.03
C SER A 57 1.54 8.76 -1.41
N PRO A 58 2.03 9.67 -2.26
CA PRO A 58 2.65 9.32 -3.54
C PRO A 58 4.10 8.79 -3.40
N ARG A 59 4.53 8.39 -2.19
CA ARG A 59 5.88 7.88 -1.91
C ARG A 59 6.18 6.61 -2.71
N HIS A 60 7.46 6.28 -2.81
CA HIS A 60 7.92 5.09 -3.51
C HIS A 60 7.22 3.82 -2.99
N PHE A 61 6.86 2.91 -3.89
CA PHE A 61 6.02 1.75 -3.55
C PHE A 61 6.60 0.92 -2.40
N PHE A 62 7.93 0.78 -2.34
CA PHE A 62 8.61 0.04 -1.29
C PHE A 62 8.42 0.67 0.10
N VAL A 63 8.47 2.01 0.19
CA VAL A 63 8.24 2.73 1.46
C VAL A 63 6.80 2.51 1.93
N ARG A 64 5.82 2.60 1.02
CA ARG A 64 4.41 2.33 1.33
C ARG A 64 4.19 0.88 1.74
N GLN A 65 4.87 -0.06 1.10
CA GLN A 65 4.82 -1.48 1.43
C GLN A 65 5.35 -1.74 2.84
N GLU A 66 6.49 -1.16 3.21
CA GLU A 66 7.06 -1.28 4.55
C GLU A 66 6.17 -0.63 5.60
N ALA A 67 5.54 0.52 5.30
CA ALA A 67 4.53 1.12 6.16
C ALA A 67 3.33 0.18 6.37
N ALA A 68 2.79 -0.39 5.29
CA ALA A 68 1.65 -1.31 5.35
C ALA A 68 1.93 -2.56 6.19
N LYS A 69 3.15 -3.10 6.13
CA LYS A 69 3.55 -4.24 6.97
C LYS A 69 3.46 -3.90 8.46
N ARG A 70 3.78 -2.67 8.86
CA ARG A 70 3.80 -2.23 10.26
C ARG A 70 2.43 -1.87 10.85
N ILE A 71 1.43 -1.58 10.03
CA ILE A 71 0.09 -1.24 10.54
C ILE A 71 -0.47 -2.38 11.40
N ARG A 72 -0.91 -2.07 12.63
CA ARG A 72 -1.44 -3.06 13.57
C ARG A 72 -2.91 -3.35 13.32
N ASP A 73 -3.71 -2.32 13.08
CA ASP A 73 -5.12 -2.45 12.72
C ASP A 73 -5.28 -2.70 11.21
N ARG A 74 -5.37 -3.98 10.84
CA ARG A 74 -5.39 -4.44 9.45
C ARG A 74 -6.67 -4.02 8.71
N GLU A 75 -7.75 -3.73 9.42
CA GLU A 75 -9.00 -3.25 8.82
C GLU A 75 -8.78 -1.97 8.01
N ARG A 76 -7.86 -1.11 8.47
CA ARG A 76 -7.50 0.15 7.82
C ARG A 76 -6.90 -0.02 6.42
N LEU A 77 -6.43 -1.21 6.08
CA LEU A 77 -5.86 -1.51 4.76
C LEU A 77 -6.91 -1.97 3.74
N LYS A 78 -8.15 -2.26 4.15
CA LYS A 78 -9.20 -2.79 3.24
C LYS A 78 -9.48 -1.85 2.06
N ASP A 79 -9.52 -0.55 2.30
CA ASP A 79 -9.71 0.50 1.29
C ASP A 79 -8.54 0.61 0.30
N HIS A 80 -7.40 -0.01 0.61
CA HIS A 80 -6.18 0.02 -0.18
C HIS A 80 -5.86 -1.32 -0.87
N SER A 81 -6.78 -2.30 -0.81
CA SER A 81 -6.66 -3.59 -1.48
C SER A 81 -6.54 -3.50 -3.01
N GLY A 82 -6.91 -2.35 -3.60
CA GLY A 82 -6.72 -2.01 -5.00
C GLY A 82 -5.25 -1.72 -5.41
N ASP A 83 -4.32 -1.67 -4.46
CA ASP A 83 -2.86 -1.72 -4.69
C ASP A 83 -2.38 -3.19 -4.59
N ARG A 84 -1.62 -3.64 -5.60
CA ARG A 84 -1.17 -5.03 -5.73
C ARG A 84 -0.39 -5.53 -4.51
N HIS A 85 0.48 -4.71 -3.92
CA HIS A 85 1.34 -5.14 -2.82
C HIS A 85 0.64 -5.00 -1.47
N ILE A 86 -0.12 -3.91 -1.29
CA ILE A 86 -0.90 -3.72 -0.06
C ILE A 86 -1.99 -4.79 0.05
N GLY A 87 -2.69 -5.10 -1.05
CA GLY A 87 -3.69 -6.17 -1.07
C GLY A 87 -3.11 -7.53 -0.68
N GLN A 88 -1.92 -7.88 -1.16
CA GLN A 88 -1.24 -9.12 -0.75
C GLN A 88 -0.84 -9.13 0.73
N ILE A 89 -0.38 -8.00 1.28
CA ILE A 89 -0.08 -7.88 2.71
C ILE A 89 -1.33 -8.06 3.55
N LEU A 90 -2.43 -7.40 3.18
CA LEU A 90 -3.71 -7.46 3.86
C LEU A 90 -4.23 -8.90 3.90
N VAL A 91 -4.30 -9.57 2.75
CA VAL A 91 -4.79 -10.94 2.64
C VAL A 91 -4.00 -11.90 3.53
N ARG A 92 -2.67 -11.80 3.57
CA ARG A 92 -1.84 -12.68 4.41
C ARG A 92 -2.04 -12.45 5.91
N ALA A 93 -2.60 -11.31 6.30
CA ALA A 93 -2.92 -11.01 7.69
C ALA A 93 -4.33 -11.46 8.10
N MET A 94 -5.17 -11.89 7.15
CA MET A 94 -6.55 -12.30 7.36
C MET A 94 -6.64 -13.78 7.73
N THR A 95 -6.38 -14.07 9.00
CA THR A 95 -6.28 -15.45 9.51
C THR A 95 -7.49 -15.88 10.33
N ARG A 96 -8.56 -15.07 10.39
CA ARG A 96 -9.74 -15.37 11.20
C ARG A 96 -10.90 -15.79 10.32
N ARG A 97 -11.81 -16.61 10.87
CA ARG A 97 -13.04 -17.02 10.18
C ARG A 97 -13.90 -15.83 9.73
N GLU A 98 -13.92 -14.75 10.53
CA GLU A 98 -14.62 -13.51 10.20
C GLU A 98 -14.11 -12.81 8.93
N ASP A 99 -12.88 -13.11 8.49
CA ASP A 99 -12.29 -12.54 7.28
C ASP A 99 -12.78 -13.21 5.99
N ALA A 100 -13.39 -14.40 6.08
CA ALA A 100 -13.73 -15.24 4.92
C ALA A 100 -14.58 -14.48 3.89
N ALA A 101 -15.63 -13.78 4.32
CA ALA A 101 -16.51 -13.03 3.42
C ALA A 101 -15.77 -11.91 2.66
N TYR A 102 -14.76 -11.29 3.27
CA TYR A 102 -13.95 -10.28 2.61
C TYR A 102 -12.92 -10.90 1.66
N LEU A 103 -12.33 -12.03 2.03
CA LEU A 103 -11.45 -12.77 1.11
C LEU A 103 -12.21 -13.24 -0.13
N GLU A 104 -13.44 -13.73 0.01
CA GLU A 104 -14.31 -14.11 -1.10
C GLU A 104 -14.62 -12.94 -2.04
N SER A 105 -14.89 -11.74 -1.49
CA SER A 105 -15.11 -10.55 -2.33
C SER A 105 -13.85 -10.20 -3.13
N LEU A 106 -12.66 -10.29 -2.53
CA LEU A 106 -11.39 -10.07 -3.23
C LEU A 106 -11.15 -11.06 -4.39
N VAL A 107 -11.50 -12.34 -4.23
CA VAL A 107 -11.39 -13.34 -5.31
C VAL A 107 -12.25 -12.94 -6.52
N ARG A 108 -13.48 -12.48 -6.26
CA ARG A 108 -14.41 -12.09 -7.32
C ARG A 108 -14.00 -10.77 -7.96
N GLU A 109 -13.74 -9.75 -7.15
CA GLU A 109 -13.77 -8.34 -7.56
C GLU A 109 -12.39 -7.72 -7.78
N SER A 110 -11.32 -8.30 -7.20
CA SER A 110 -9.98 -7.72 -7.37
C SER A 110 -9.56 -7.71 -8.84
N ARG A 111 -8.92 -6.63 -9.29
CA ARG A 111 -8.30 -6.58 -10.63
C ARG A 111 -6.92 -7.24 -10.67
N HIS A 112 -6.31 -7.49 -9.50
CA HIS A 112 -4.93 -7.99 -9.39
C HIS A 112 -4.95 -9.50 -9.16
N VAL A 113 -4.43 -10.26 -10.13
CA VAL A 113 -4.40 -11.73 -10.09
C VAL A 113 -3.66 -12.23 -8.85
N GLU A 114 -2.58 -11.56 -8.42
CA GLU A 114 -1.82 -11.97 -7.24
C GLU A 114 -2.61 -11.81 -5.94
N VAL A 115 -3.45 -10.78 -5.86
CA VAL A 115 -4.35 -10.60 -4.71
C VAL A 115 -5.43 -11.67 -4.71
N LYS A 116 -5.99 -12.01 -5.89
CA LYS A 116 -6.94 -13.13 -6.01
C LYS A 116 -6.33 -14.45 -5.56
N LYS A 117 -5.14 -14.78 -6.08
CA LYS A 117 -4.43 -16.02 -5.73
C LYS A 117 -4.03 -16.09 -4.27
N ALA A 118 -3.61 -14.96 -3.69
CA ALA A 118 -3.38 -14.88 -2.26
C ALA A 118 -4.68 -15.15 -1.47
N ALA A 119 -5.82 -14.58 -1.91
CA ALA A 119 -7.08 -14.73 -1.20
C ALA A 119 -7.64 -16.15 -1.29
N GLU A 120 -7.56 -16.79 -2.47
CA GLU A 120 -7.87 -18.22 -2.67
C GLU A 120 -7.04 -19.10 -1.73
N ALA A 121 -5.72 -18.86 -1.66
CA ALA A 121 -4.83 -19.62 -0.78
C ALA A 121 -5.18 -19.41 0.70
N GLN A 122 -5.49 -18.17 1.09
CA GLN A 122 -5.86 -17.84 2.47
C GLN A 122 -7.19 -18.50 2.87
N LEU A 123 -8.20 -18.49 1.99
CA LEU A 123 -9.46 -19.21 2.21
C LEU A 123 -9.24 -20.72 2.40
N ALA A 124 -8.37 -21.33 1.59
CA ALA A 124 -8.04 -22.74 1.72
C ALA A 124 -7.34 -23.06 3.05
N LEU A 125 -6.51 -22.14 3.57
CA LEU A 125 -5.90 -22.28 4.90
C LEU A 125 -6.94 -22.15 6.02
N LEU A 126 -7.89 -21.23 5.90
CA LEU A 126 -8.98 -21.08 6.86
C LEU A 126 -9.85 -22.33 6.92
N ALA A 127 -10.22 -22.91 5.77
CA ALA A 127 -11.01 -24.14 5.73
C ALA A 127 -10.30 -25.32 6.42
N GLN A 128 -8.99 -25.48 6.21
CA GLN A 128 -8.19 -26.53 6.87
C GLN A 128 -8.05 -26.34 8.38
N ALA A 129 -8.19 -25.12 8.89
CA ALA A 129 -8.08 -24.84 10.32
C ALA A 129 -9.41 -25.07 11.08
N GLU A 130 -10.50 -25.33 10.35
CA GLU A 130 -11.83 -25.61 10.91
C GLU A 130 -12.13 -27.10 11.06
N ASP A 131 -11.35 -27.95 10.38
CA ASP A 131 -11.37 -29.42 10.48
C ASP A 131 -10.50 -29.94 11.64
#